data_AF-A0A2E9ZKP8-F1
#
_entry.id   AF-A0A2E9ZKP8-F1
#
_cell.length_a   1.000
_cell.length_b   1.000
_cell.length_c   1.000
_cell.angle_alpha   90.00
_cell.angle_beta   90.00
_cell.angle_gamma   90.00
#
_symmetry.space_group_name_H-M   'P 1'
#
loop_
_entity.id
_entity.type
_entity.pdbx_description
1 polymer ?
#
loop_
_entity_poly.entity_id
_entity_poly.type
_entity_poly.pdbx_seq_one_letter_code
_entity_poly.pdbx_strand_id
1 'polypeptide(L)'
;MKEEKKSGKDRVQPATRDEIWSDQRLQGFLELEPPESLPADYNILLKAYRGMTVDLFKRFLVFYLESDRDINVPLEDGSTFLDLVSQHRRSVDYVAALVVAGAISPAPKNNPLPSLGKTN
;
A
#
# COMPACT_ATOMS: atom_id res chain seq x y z
N MET A 1 -17.21 -37.70 7.11
CA MET A 1 -16.97 -36.75 6.00
C MET A 1 -15.92 -35.76 6.47
N LYS A 2 -14.72 -35.82 5.86
CA LYS A 2 -13.66 -34.79 5.67
C LYS A 2 -13.34 -33.90 6.90
N GLU A 3 -12.23 -34.12 7.63
CA GLU A 3 -10.88 -33.57 7.32
C GLU A 3 -10.98 -32.14 6.76
N GLU A 4 -10.51 -31.09 7.44
CA GLU A 4 -9.09 -30.86 7.74
C GLU A 4 -8.96 -29.85 8.88
N LYS A 5 -8.23 -30.23 9.94
CA LYS A 5 -7.67 -29.30 10.92
C LYS A 5 -6.35 -28.77 10.33
N LYS A 6 -6.35 -27.62 9.68
CA LYS A 6 -5.11 -26.95 9.28
C LYS A 6 -4.54 -26.12 10.43
N SER A 7 -3.70 -26.81 11.21
CA SER A 7 -2.47 -26.35 11.87
C SER A 7 -2.31 -24.84 12.08
N GLY A 8 -2.73 -24.35 13.25
CA GLY A 8 -2.19 -23.12 13.85
C GLY A 8 -0.79 -23.35 14.43
N LYS A 9 0.18 -23.68 13.58
CA LYS A 9 1.63 -23.53 13.84
C LYS A 9 2.04 -22.41 12.90
N ASP A 10 2.21 -21.18 13.36
CA ASP A 10 3.39 -20.75 14.08
C ASP A 10 3.06 -19.43 14.79
N ARG A 11 2.96 -19.46 16.13
CA ARG A 11 2.85 -18.24 16.93
C ARG A 11 4.19 -18.00 17.60
N VAL A 12 5.21 -17.68 16.80
CA VAL A 12 6.45 -17.13 17.33
C VAL A 12 6.36 -15.61 17.20
N GLN A 13 5.85 -14.96 18.25
CA GLN A 13 6.03 -13.52 18.41
C GLN A 13 6.81 -13.22 19.69
N PRO A 14 8.15 -13.31 19.66
CA PRO A 14 8.97 -12.55 20.59
C PRO A 14 8.80 -11.07 20.24
N ALA A 15 7.97 -10.39 21.02
CA ALA A 15 7.83 -8.95 21.00
C ALA A 15 9.14 -8.29 21.47
N THR A 16 9.84 -7.58 20.58
CA THR A 16 10.88 -6.61 20.95
C THR A 16 10.84 -5.42 19.99
N ARG A 17 10.03 -4.42 20.38
CA ARG A 17 10.28 -2.97 20.25
C ARG A 17 10.39 -2.25 18.90
N ASP A 18 9.92 -2.84 17.80
CA ASP A 18 9.57 -2.11 16.57
C ASP A 18 8.23 -2.68 16.08
N GLU A 19 7.19 -1.85 15.92
CA GLU A 19 5.81 -2.28 15.60
C GLU A 19 5.69 -2.94 14.21
N ILE A 20 6.10 -4.19 14.10
CA ILE A 20 5.88 -5.04 12.94
C ILE A 20 4.45 -5.58 13.04
N TRP A 21 3.56 -5.10 12.17
CA TRP A 21 2.22 -5.67 12.07
C TRP A 21 2.29 -7.11 11.54
N SER A 22 1.48 -7.99 12.12
CA SER A 22 1.38 -9.37 11.66
C SER A 22 0.68 -9.44 10.30
N ASP A 23 1.03 -10.44 9.49
CA ASP A 23 0.46 -10.62 8.15
C ASP A 23 -1.08 -10.71 8.19
N GLN A 24 -1.64 -11.38 9.20
CA GLN A 24 -3.09 -11.43 9.43
C GLN A 24 -3.73 -10.05 9.58
N ARG A 25 -3.03 -9.10 10.23
CA ARG A 25 -3.52 -7.73 10.40
C ARG A 25 -3.44 -6.95 9.09
N LEU A 26 -2.38 -7.17 8.30
CA LEU A 26 -2.25 -6.59 6.97
C LEU A 26 -3.36 -7.11 6.04
N GLN A 27 -3.61 -8.41 6.06
CA GLN A 27 -4.69 -9.03 5.28
C GLN A 27 -6.07 -8.50 5.68
N GLY A 28 -6.31 -8.21 6.96
CA GLY A 28 -7.56 -7.58 7.40
C GLY A 28 -7.84 -6.21 6.78
N PHE A 29 -6.84 -5.49 6.25
CA PHE A 29 -7.09 -4.26 5.48
C PHE A 29 -7.70 -4.55 4.11
N LEU A 30 -7.46 -5.72 3.53
CA LEU A 30 -8.04 -6.14 2.24
C LEU A 30 -9.53 -6.44 2.38
N GLU A 31 -10.02 -6.68 3.59
CA GLU A 31 -11.42 -6.90 3.93
C GLU A 31 -12.17 -5.59 4.22
N LEU A 32 -11.51 -4.43 4.07
CA LEU A 32 -12.16 -3.13 4.28
C LEU A 32 -13.21 -2.86 3.21
N GLU A 33 -14.42 -2.58 3.67
CA GLU A 33 -15.50 -2.13 2.78
C GLU A 33 -15.18 -0.73 2.24
N PRO A 34 -15.19 -0.54 0.91
CA PRO A 34 -15.14 0.80 0.33
C PRO A 34 -16.38 1.62 0.70
N PRO A 35 -16.24 2.94 0.83
CA PRO A 35 -17.39 3.83 0.73
C PRO A 35 -17.92 3.85 -0.72
N GLU A 36 -19.20 4.16 -0.91
CA GLU A 36 -19.81 4.26 -2.27
C GLU A 36 -19.08 5.24 -3.20
N SER A 37 -18.37 6.24 -2.64
CA SER A 37 -17.63 7.25 -3.41
C SER A 37 -16.21 6.86 -3.81
N LEU A 38 -15.69 5.70 -3.39
CA LEU A 38 -14.32 5.28 -3.73
C LEU A 38 -14.25 3.80 -4.14
N PRO A 39 -13.41 3.45 -5.13
CA PRO A 39 -13.11 2.05 -5.41
C PRO A 39 -12.54 1.32 -4.18
N ALA A 40 -12.91 0.04 -4.00
CA ALA A 40 -12.37 -0.85 -2.95
C ALA A 40 -10.85 -0.77 -2.87
N ASP A 41 -10.23 -0.98 -4.03
CA ASP A 41 -8.80 -1.05 -4.22
C ASP A 41 -8.11 0.26 -3.82
N TYR A 42 -8.71 1.41 -4.14
CA TYR A 42 -8.17 2.72 -3.81
C TYR A 42 -8.30 3.01 -2.30
N ASN A 43 -9.48 2.73 -1.72
CA ASN A 43 -9.73 2.94 -0.30
C ASN A 43 -8.76 2.13 0.56
N ILE A 44 -8.51 0.87 0.18
CA ILE A 44 -7.58 -0.02 0.86
C ILE A 44 -6.15 0.56 0.84
N LEU A 45 -5.64 0.97 -0.34
CA LEU A 45 -4.32 1.58 -0.48
C LEU A 45 -4.20 2.87 0.33
N LEU A 46 -5.23 3.71 0.32
CA LEU A 46 -5.27 4.96 1.08
C LEU A 46 -5.21 4.71 2.59
N LYS A 47 -5.95 3.71 3.08
CA LYS A 47 -5.94 3.32 4.49
C LYS A 47 -4.58 2.74 4.90
N ALA A 48 -3.98 1.89 4.06
CA ALA A 48 -2.64 1.37 4.28
C ALA A 48 -1.60 2.49 4.32
N TYR A 49 -1.60 3.40 3.35
CA TYR A 49 -0.68 4.54 3.32
C TYR A 49 -0.78 5.47 4.53
N ARG A 50 -2.00 5.70 5.05
CA ARG A 50 -2.22 6.57 6.22
C ARG A 50 -1.98 5.87 7.55
N GLY A 51 -2.08 4.54 7.60
CA GLY A 51 -1.98 3.75 8.82
C GLY A 51 -0.64 3.03 9.01
N MET A 52 0.12 2.83 7.93
CA MET A 52 1.33 2.00 7.92
C MET A 52 2.58 2.81 7.59
N THR A 53 3.71 2.39 8.16
CA THR A 53 5.04 2.85 7.72
C THR A 53 5.35 2.29 6.34
N VAL A 54 6.36 2.86 5.67
CA VAL A 54 6.74 2.42 4.32
C VAL A 54 7.18 0.95 4.26
N ASP A 55 7.81 0.44 5.32
CA ASP A 55 8.26 -0.94 5.38
C ASP A 55 7.07 -1.92 5.43
N LEU A 56 6.09 -1.62 6.30
CA LEU A 56 4.83 -2.35 6.36
C LEU A 56 4.04 -2.25 5.07
N PHE A 57 4.03 -1.06 4.44
CA PHE A 57 3.34 -0.83 3.18
C PHE A 57 3.92 -1.70 2.05
N LYS A 58 5.25 -1.83 1.95
CA LYS A 58 5.89 -2.74 0.98
C LYS A 58 5.43 -4.19 1.15
N ARG A 59 5.35 -4.67 2.41
CA ARG A 59 4.85 -6.02 2.70
C ARG A 59 3.36 -6.15 2.38
N PHE A 60 2.58 -5.12 2.68
CA PHE A 60 1.16 -5.06 2.35
C PHE A 60 0.90 -5.16 0.84
N LEU A 61 1.70 -4.49 0.01
CA LEU A 61 1.56 -4.54 -1.45
C LEU A 61 1.68 -5.95 -2.01
N VAL A 62 2.49 -6.82 -1.40
CA VAL A 62 2.60 -8.23 -1.81
C VAL A 62 1.25 -8.93 -1.65
N PHE A 63 0.65 -8.86 -0.46
CA PHE A 63 -0.67 -9.45 -0.19
C PHE A 63 -1.79 -8.83 -1.05
N TYR A 64 -1.68 -7.54 -1.32
CA TYR A 64 -2.62 -6.82 -2.16
C TYR A 64 -2.61 -7.35 -3.60
N LEU A 65 -1.42 -7.52 -4.19
CA LEU A 65 -1.28 -8.10 -5.53
C LEU A 65 -1.70 -9.58 -5.56
N GLU A 66 -1.40 -10.35 -4.50
CA GLU A 66 -1.88 -11.73 -4.37
C GLU A 66 -3.41 -11.86 -4.29
N SER A 67 -4.09 -10.77 -3.95
CA SER A 67 -5.56 -10.72 -3.85
C SER A 67 -6.26 -10.32 -5.16
N ASP A 68 -5.54 -10.35 -6.29
CA ASP A 68 -6.04 -9.97 -7.62
C ASP A 68 -6.63 -8.54 -7.67
N ARG A 69 -6.04 -7.63 -6.88
CA ARG A 69 -6.47 -6.24 -6.77
C ARG A 69 -5.69 -5.31 -7.69
N ASP A 70 -6.35 -4.27 -8.18
CA ASP A 70 -5.73 -3.31 -9.09
C ASP A 70 -5.06 -2.13 -8.35
N ILE A 71 -3.72 -2.12 -8.36
CA ILE A 71 -2.91 -1.03 -7.79
C ILE A 71 -2.99 0.28 -8.59
N ASN A 72 -3.39 0.19 -9.86
CA ASN A 72 -3.50 1.31 -10.79
C ASN A 72 -4.92 1.88 -10.88
N VAL A 73 -5.80 1.48 -9.95
CA VAL A 73 -7.18 1.95 -9.92
C VAL A 73 -7.27 3.49 -9.94
N PRO A 74 -7.94 4.07 -10.95
CA PRO A 74 -8.17 5.49 -11.01
C PRO A 74 -9.37 5.90 -10.15
N LEU A 75 -9.34 7.13 -9.65
CA LEU A 75 -10.52 7.79 -9.07
C LEU A 75 -11.48 8.27 -10.17
N GLU A 76 -12.64 8.75 -9.75
CA GLU A 76 -13.62 9.42 -10.62
C GLU A 76 -13.00 10.61 -11.39
N ASP A 77 -12.05 11.32 -10.77
CA ASP A 77 -11.29 12.41 -11.40
C ASP A 77 -10.18 11.93 -12.37
N GLY A 78 -10.01 10.63 -12.56
CA GLY A 78 -8.96 10.03 -13.40
C GLY A 78 -7.56 10.01 -12.77
N SER A 79 -7.41 10.47 -11.53
CA SER A 79 -6.15 10.43 -10.79
C SER A 79 -5.93 9.06 -10.15
N THR A 80 -4.72 8.51 -10.24
CA THR A 80 -4.37 7.22 -9.60
C THR A 80 -3.76 7.42 -8.22
N PHE A 81 -3.64 6.34 -7.46
CA PHE A 81 -3.03 6.36 -6.14
C PHE A 81 -1.58 6.88 -6.17
N LEU A 82 -0.81 6.49 -7.18
CA LEU A 82 0.56 6.96 -7.37
C LEU A 82 0.63 8.48 -7.57
N ASP A 83 -0.35 9.05 -8.27
CA ASP A 83 -0.47 10.50 -8.48
C ASP A 83 -0.60 11.24 -7.14
N LEU A 84 -1.56 10.81 -6.31
CA LEU A 84 -1.83 11.36 -4.99
C LEU A 84 -0.59 11.29 -4.10
N VAL A 85 0.00 10.09 -3.99
CA VAL A 85 1.15 9.86 -3.13
C VAL A 85 2.35 10.69 -3.62
N SER A 86 2.56 10.81 -4.93
CA SER A 86 3.65 11.60 -5.50
C SER A 86 3.55 13.11 -5.24
N GLN A 87 2.38 13.64 -4.85
CA GLN A 87 2.24 15.06 -4.50
C GLN A 87 2.84 15.38 -3.12
N HIS A 88 3.08 14.38 -2.27
CA HIS A 88 3.64 14.58 -0.94
C HIS A 88 5.18 14.59 -0.96
N ARG A 89 5.82 15.50 -0.21
CA ARG A 89 7.30 15.57 -0.19
C ARG A 89 7.99 14.42 0.56
N ARG A 90 7.29 13.75 1.48
CA ARG A 90 7.82 12.67 2.34
C ARG A 90 7.34 11.28 1.92
N SER A 91 6.73 11.18 0.75
CA SER A 91 6.18 9.93 0.25
C SER A 91 7.07 9.24 -0.79
N VAL A 92 8.29 9.74 -1.00
CA VAL A 92 9.24 9.21 -2.00
C VAL A 92 9.45 7.70 -1.81
N ASP A 93 9.60 7.24 -0.58
CA ASP A 93 9.74 5.81 -0.27
C ASP A 93 8.48 4.99 -0.61
N TYR A 94 7.29 5.59 -0.44
CA TYR A 94 6.01 4.96 -0.78
C TYR A 94 5.80 4.91 -2.29
N VAL A 95 6.14 5.99 -3.01
CA VAL A 95 6.15 6.02 -4.48
C VAL A 95 7.08 4.93 -5.01
N ALA A 96 8.29 4.81 -4.45
CA ALA A 96 9.22 3.76 -4.83
C ALA A 96 8.63 2.35 -4.59
N ALA A 97 7.98 2.12 -3.45
CA ALA A 97 7.30 0.86 -3.16
C ALA A 97 6.18 0.53 -4.17
N LEU A 98 5.35 1.52 -4.50
CA LEU A 98 4.27 1.39 -5.48
C LEU A 98 4.81 1.07 -6.88
N VAL A 99 5.86 1.79 -7.32
CA VAL A 99 6.49 1.55 -8.64
C VAL A 99 7.08 0.15 -8.72
N VAL A 100 7.75 -0.33 -7.65
CA VAL A 100 8.27 -1.70 -7.57
C VAL A 100 7.15 -2.73 -7.65
N ALA A 101 5.98 -2.43 -7.08
CA ALA A 101 4.78 -3.26 -7.17
C ALA A 101 4.05 -3.14 -8.53
N GLY A 102 4.56 -2.35 -9.48
CA GLY A 102 3.96 -2.19 -10.81
C GLY A 102 2.93 -1.06 -10.93
N ALA A 103 2.88 -0.14 -9.97
CA ALA A 103 2.08 1.06 -10.10
C ALA A 103 2.66 2.00 -11.16
N ILE A 104 1.78 2.53 -11.99
CA ILE A 104 2.06 3.42 -13.10
C ILE A 104 1.23 4.68 -12.88
N SER A 105 1.85 5.85 -12.99
CA SER A 105 1.08 7.08 -13.07
C SER A 105 0.73 7.31 -14.53
N PRO A 106 -0.56 7.41 -14.89
CA PRO A 106 -0.96 7.73 -16.26
C PRO A 106 -0.65 9.19 -16.62
N ALA A 107 -0.28 10.04 -15.64
CA ALA A 107 0.03 11.43 -15.88
C ALA A 107 1.51 11.64 -16.22
N PRO A 108 1.86 12.22 -17.38
CA PRO A 108 3.20 12.75 -17.61
C PRO A 108 3.34 14.02 -16.76
N LYS A 109 3.76 13.88 -15.50
CA LYS A 109 4.06 15.05 -14.67
C LYS A 109 5.36 15.69 -15.13
N ASN A 110 5.21 16.70 -16.00
CA ASN A 110 6.14 17.81 -16.21
C ASN A 110 6.36 18.64 -14.92
N ASN A 111 6.64 17.99 -13.79
CA ASN A 111 7.02 18.67 -12.58
C ASN A 111 8.50 18.31 -12.31
N PRO A 112 9.44 19.27 -12.45
CA PRO A 112 10.83 18.99 -12.13
C PRO A 112 10.88 18.51 -10.68
N LEU A 113 11.56 17.38 -10.47
CA LEU A 113 12.04 16.94 -9.16
C LEU A 113 12.44 18.19 -8.37
N PRO A 114 12.00 18.37 -7.11
CA PRO A 114 12.48 19.48 -6.30
C PRO A 114 14.01 19.35 -6.28
N SER A 115 14.67 20.25 -7.01
CA SER A 115 16.11 20.35 -7.09
C SER A 115 16.61 20.30 -5.66
N LEU A 116 17.31 19.22 -5.31
CA LEU A 116 17.96 19.09 -4.02
C LEU A 116 18.80 20.36 -3.86
N GLY A 117 18.33 21.26 -3.00
CA GLY A 117 18.87 22.59 -2.83
C GLY A 117 20.36 22.43 -2.56
N LYS A 118 21.16 22.93 -3.49
CA LYS A 118 22.61 22.99 -3.36
C LYS A 118 22.87 23.80 -2.10
N THR A 119 23.53 23.18 -1.13
CA THR A 119 24.13 23.87 0.00
C THR A 119 25.10 24.93 -0.54
N ASN A 120 24.87 26.18 -0.19
CA ASN A 120 25.84 27.27 -0.30
C ASN A 120 26.00 27.90 1.08
#